data_AF-A0A3D1WL07-F1
#
_entry.id   AF-A0A3D1WL07-F1
#
_cell.length_a   1.000
_cell.length_b   1.000
_cell.length_c   1.000
_cell.angle_alpha   90.00
_cell.angle_beta   90.00
_cell.angle_gamma   90.00
#
_symmetry.space_group_name_H-M   'P 1'
#
loop_
_entity.id
_entity.type
_entity.pdbx_description
1 polymer ?
#
loop_
_entity_poly.entity_id
_entity_poly.type
_entity_poly.pdbx_seq_one_letter_code
_entity_poly.pdbx_strand_id
1 'polypeptide(L)' 'MSLENILLLAQLFDLYGPLLSPAQQSVMKEYILNDFTISEIAENQGVSRQAIKDAVSKAEQKLKSYENKLGFLKRLNGEK' A
#
# COMPACT_ATOMS: atom_id res chain seq x y z
N MET A 1 3.96 -2.46 -11.92
CA MET A 1 2.85 -1.54 -11.57
C MET A 1 3.11 -0.24 -12.31
N SER A 2 2.10 0.50 -12.79
CA SER A 2 2.35 1.83 -13.39
C SER A 2 2.65 2.87 -12.30
N LEU A 3 3.32 3.95 -12.65
CA LEU A 3 3.61 5.07 -11.73
C LEU A 3 2.31 5.64 -11.13
N GLU A 4 1.26 5.75 -11.94
CA GLU A 4 -0.08 6.20 -11.53
C GLU A 4 -0.66 5.32 -10.41
N ASN A 5 -0.46 4.01 -10.48
CA ASN A 5 -0.95 3.08 -9.45
C ASN A 5 -0.19 3.25 -8.14
N ILE A 6 1.13 3.49 -8.20
CA ILE A 6 1.95 3.73 -6.99
C ILE A 6 1.53 5.05 -6.34
N LEU A 7 1.30 6.10 -7.14
CA LEU A 7 0.82 7.39 -6.64
C LEU A 7 -0.53 7.27 -5.93
N LEU A 8 -1.51 6.59 -6.56
CA LEU A 8 -2.81 6.33 -5.94
C LEU A 8 -2.64 5.54 -4.63
N LEU A 9 -1.79 4.51 -4.62
CA LEU A 9 -1.54 3.73 -3.41
C LEU A 9 -0.90 4.56 -2.30
N ALA A 10 0.00 5.49 -2.62
CA ALA A 10 0.59 6.41 -1.66
C ALA A 10 -0.47 7.28 -1.00
N GLN A 11 -1.35 7.91 -1.80
CA GLN A 11 -2.44 8.73 -1.28
C GLN A 11 -3.39 7.92 -0.39
N LEU A 12 -3.72 6.69 -0.79
CA LEU A 12 -4.55 5.81 0.02
C LEU A 12 -3.84 5.36 1.30
N PHE A 13 -2.54 5.15 1.24
CA PHE A 13 -1.72 4.77 2.40
C PHE A 13 -1.61 5.90 3.41
N ASP A 14 -1.51 7.16 2.97
CA ASP A 14 -1.53 8.31 3.87
C ASP A 14 -2.86 8.42 4.64
N LEU A 15 -3.99 8.09 4.00
CA LEU A 15 -5.32 8.14 4.60
C LEU A 15 -5.64 6.93 5.48
N TYR A 16 -5.28 5.73 5.03
CA TYR A 16 -5.76 4.47 5.59
C TYR A 16 -4.64 3.53 6.06
N GLY A 17 -3.38 3.92 5.92
CA GLY A 17 -2.20 3.17 6.38
C GLY A 17 -2.30 2.71 7.84
N PRO A 18 -2.73 3.55 8.79
CA PRO A 18 -2.92 3.15 10.18
C PRO A 18 -3.92 2.00 10.41
N LEU A 19 -4.80 1.71 9.45
CA LEU A 19 -5.78 0.61 9.53
C LEU A 19 -5.19 -0.75 9.08
N LEU A 20 -4.00 -0.75 8.47
CA LEU A 20 -3.29 -1.95 8.09
C LEU A 20 -2.60 -2.59 9.31
N SER A 21 -2.26 -3.88 9.24
CA SER A 21 -1.45 -4.50 10.29
C SER A 21 -0.01 -3.95 10.26
N PRO A 22 0.74 -3.98 11.39
CA PRO A 22 2.12 -3.48 11.41
C PRO A 22 3.03 -4.08 10.33
N ALA A 23 2.87 -5.39 10.05
CA ALA A 23 3.61 -6.06 8.98
C ALA A 23 3.26 -5.50 7.58
N GLN A 24 1.97 -5.25 7.32
CA GLN A 24 1.52 -4.65 6.06
C GLN A 24 2.00 -3.19 5.94
N GLN A 25 1.95 -2.42 7.02
CA GLN A 25 2.46 -1.04 7.03
C GLN A 25 3.95 -0.99 6.71
N SER A 26 4.76 -1.84 7.35
CA SER A 26 6.20 -1.93 7.10
C SER A 26 6.49 -2.23 5.63
N VAL A 27 5.87 -3.28 5.08
CA VAL A 27 6.06 -3.66 3.67
C VAL A 27 5.60 -2.56 2.71
N MET A 28 4.45 -1.93 2.96
CA MET A 28 3.93 -0.87 2.09
C MET A 28 4.79 0.40 2.17
N LYS A 29 5.37 0.70 3.33
CA LYS A 29 6.27 1.84 3.49
C LYS A 29 7.53 1.67 2.65
N GLU A 30 8.18 0.51 2.73
CA GLU A 30 9.34 0.19 1.91
C GLU A 30 9.00 0.21 0.41
N TYR A 31 7.84 -0.34 0.04
CA TYR A 31 7.41 -0.44 -1.35
C TYR A 31 7.04 0.92 -1.98
N ILE A 32 6.32 1.78 -1.25
CA ILE A 32 5.79 3.04 -1.78
C ILE A 32 6.76 4.20 -1.58
N LEU A 33 7.37 4.30 -0.40
CA LEU A 33 8.17 5.48 -0.03
C LEU A 33 9.65 5.32 -0.36
N ASN A 34 10.17 4.09 -0.26
CA ASN A 34 11.60 3.81 -0.47
C ASN A 34 11.90 3.18 -1.85
N ASP A 35 10.88 3.01 -2.70
CA ASP A 35 10.97 2.41 -4.04
C ASP A 35 11.64 1.03 -4.07
N PHE A 36 11.55 0.29 -2.95
CA PHE A 36 12.10 -1.06 -2.89
C PHE A 36 11.25 -2.04 -3.68
N THR A 37 11.91 -2.89 -4.45
CA THR A 37 11.28 -4.02 -5.12
C THR A 37 10.84 -5.09 -4.11
N ILE A 38 9.88 -5.93 -4.51
CA ILE A 38 9.44 -7.09 -3.71
C ILE A 38 10.63 -7.99 -3.31
N SER A 39 11.63 -8.10 -4.18
CA SER A 39 12.83 -8.91 -3.92
C SER A 39 13.71 -8.28 -2.83
N GLU A 40 13.96 -6.97 -2.91
CA GLU A 40 14.76 -6.25 -1.91
C GLU A 40 14.08 -6.26 -0.54
N ILE A 41 12.75 -6.06 -0.49
CA ILE A 41 12.00 -6.14 0.76
C ILE A 41 12.07 -7.55 1.35
N ALA A 42 11.95 -8.59 0.51
CA ALA A 42 12.01 -9.97 0.95
C ALA A 42 13.38 -10.32 1.54
N GLU A 43 14.46 -9.86 0.91
CA GLU A 43 15.83 -10.00 1.40
C GLU A 43 16.04 -9.26 2.72
N ASN A 44 15.65 -7.98 2.78
CA ASN A 44 15.80 -7.14 3.98
C ASN A 44 15.01 -7.67 5.19
N GLN A 45 13.86 -8.31 4.96
CA GLN A 45 13.03 -8.88 6.03
C GLN A 45 13.29 -10.37 6.30
N GLY A 46 14.16 -11.03 5.50
CA GLY A 46 14.46 -12.45 5.66
C GLY A 46 13.26 -13.38 5.41
N VAL A 47 12.35 -12.98 4.51
CA VAL A 47 11.12 -13.73 4.18
C VAL A 47 11.06 -14.06 2.69
N SER A 48 10.09 -14.90 2.29
CA SER A 48 9.96 -15.25 0.88
C SER A 48 9.38 -14.11 0.04
N ARG A 49 9.79 -14.02 -1.23
CA ARG A 49 9.20 -13.09 -2.21
C ARG A 49 7.68 -13.25 -2.33
N GLN A 50 7.18 -14.47 -2.19
CA GLN A 50 5.74 -14.75 -2.22
C GLN A 50 5.02 -14.13 -1.01
N ALA A 51 5.62 -14.21 0.18
CA ALA A 51 5.06 -13.60 1.38
C ALA A 51 4.95 -12.07 1.25
N ILE A 52 5.99 -11.41 0.72
CA ILE A 52 5.95 -9.95 0.45
C ILE A 52 4.92 -9.62 -0.62
N LYS A 53 4.88 -10.36 -1.73
CA LYS A 53 3.91 -10.15 -2.80
C LYS A 53 2.47 -10.25 -2.28
N ASP A 54 2.18 -11.24 -1.44
CA ASP A 54 0.86 -11.42 -0.83
C ASP A 54 0.55 -10.30 0.17
N ALA A 55 1.54 -9.85 0.94
CA ALA A 55 1.39 -8.73 1.88
C ALA A 55 1.03 -7.43 1.15
N VAL A 56 1.75 -7.08 0.08
CA VAL A 56 1.48 -5.91 -0.78
C VAL A 56 0.09 -6.01 -1.38
N SER A 57 -0.25 -7.13 -2.02
CA SER A 57 -1.55 -7.30 -2.69
C SER A 57 -2.73 -7.21 -1.71
N LYS A 58 -2.61 -7.83 -0.53
CA LYS A 58 -3.66 -7.74 0.51
C LYS A 58 -3.77 -6.34 1.10
N ALA A 59 -2.65 -5.63 1.26
CA ALA A 59 -2.67 -4.25 1.74
C ALA A 59 -3.34 -3.31 0.72
N GLU A 60 -2.97 -3.42 -0.56
CA GLU A 60 -3.61 -2.68 -1.66
C GLU A 60 -5.13 -2.90 -1.68
N GLN A 61 -5.58 -4.16 -1.61
CA GLN A 61 -7.01 -4.48 -1.59
C GLN A 61 -7.74 -3.85 -0.39
N LYS A 62 -7.12 -3.87 0.80
CA LYS A 62 -7.68 -3.23 1.99
C LYS A 62 -7.79 -1.71 1.82
N LEU A 63 -6.72 -1.05 1.39
CA LEU A 63 -6.68 0.39 1.15
C LEU A 63 -7.77 0.83 0.16
N LYS A 64 -7.90 0.11 -0.96
CA LYS A 64 -8.98 0.35 -1.95
C LYS A 64 -10.37 0.08 -1.37
N SER A 65 -10.53 -0.94 -0.53
CA SER A 65 -11.80 -1.23 0.14
C SER A 65 -12.19 -0.14 1.14
N TYR A 66 -11.23 0.42 1.86
CA TYR A 66 -11.48 1.56 2.75
C TYR A 66 -11.93 2.78 1.97
N GLU A 67 -11.26 3.11 0.87
CA GLU A 67 -11.70 4.22 0.00
C GLU A 67 -13.08 3.99 -0.60
N ASN A 68 -13.39 2.77 -1.04
CA ASN A 68 -14.72 2.45 -1.55
C ASN A 68 -15.83 2.73 -0.52
N LYS A 69 -15.55 2.47 0.77
CA LYS A 69 -16.50 2.65 1.87
C LYS A 69 -16.55 4.08 2.41
N LEU A 70 -15.41 4.77 2.48
CA LEU A 70 -15.26 6.05 3.17
C LEU A 70 -15.19 7.24 2.22
N GLY A 71 -14.59 7.06 1.04
CA GLY A 71 -14.53 8.06 -0.03
C GLY A 71 -13.73 9.31 0.32
N PHE A 72 -12.78 9.24 1.24
CA PHE A 72 -12.06 10.44 1.69
C PHE A 72 -11.16 11.02 0.61
N LEU A 73 -10.49 10.18 -0.19
CA LEU A 73 -9.63 10.67 -1.26
C LEU A 73 -10.44 11.43 -2.31
N LYS A 74 -11.59 10.86 -2.72
CA LYS A 74 -12.52 11.55 -3.64
C LYS A 74 -12.98 12.91 -3.11
N ARG A 75 -13.39 12.96 -1.83
CA ARG A 75 -13.83 14.20 -1.19
C ARG A 75 -12.73 15.25 -1.13
N LEU A 76 -11.49 14.85 -0.84
CA LEU A 76 -10.32 15.74 -0.81
C LEU A 76 -10.00 16.30 -2.20
N ASN A 77 -10.20 15.50 -3.26
CA ASN A 77 -10.03 15.93 -4.64
C ASN A 77 -11.18 16.81 -5.17
N GLY A 78 -12.21 17.08 -4.35
CA GLY A 78 -13.38 17.85 -4.76
C GLY A 78 -14.35 17.09 -5.67
N GLU A 79 -14.19 15.77 -5.78
CA GLU A 79 -15.11 14.90 -6.50
C GLU A 79 -16.33 14.63 -5.60
N LYS A 80 -17.51 15.08 -6.05
CA LYS A 80 -18.79 14.82 -5.36
C LYS A 80 -19.31 13.42 -5.65
#